data_AF-A0A8T6SHQ3-F1
#
_entry.id   AF-A0A8T6SHQ3-F1
#
_cell.length_a   1.000
_cell.length_b   1.000
_cell.length_c   1.000
_cell.angle_alpha   90.00
_cell.angle_beta   90.00
_cell.angle_gamma   90.00
#
_symmetry.space_group_name_H-M   'P 1'
#
loop_
_entity.id
_entity.type
_entity.pdbx_description
1 polymer ?
#
loop_
_entity_poly.entity_id
_entity_poly.type
_entity_poly.pdbx_seq_one_letter_code
_entity_poly.pdbx_strand_id
1 'polypeptide(L)' 'LEASANKPGNVNRNSGFKNTRYEHFLASAVAMAPSFESAAERGVMVSEGRAHLSDIGLGMIIKTGIASVNA' A
#
# COMPACT_ATOMS: atom_id res chain seq x y z
N LEU A 1 10.09 -3.90 -3.97
CA LEU A 1 8.78 -4.56 -3.74
C LEU A 1 9.04 -6.03 -3.50
N GLU A 2 8.31 -6.70 -2.61
CA GLU A 2 8.48 -8.16 -2.43
C GLU A 2 8.26 -8.95 -3.74
N ALA A 3 7.44 -8.40 -4.64
CA ALA A 3 7.20 -8.91 -5.98
C ALA A 3 8.36 -8.69 -6.98
N SER A 4 9.52 -8.13 -6.60
CA SER A 4 10.67 -7.99 -7.52
C SER A 4 11.74 -9.07 -7.32
N ALA A 5 11.64 -9.88 -6.26
CA ALA A 5 12.59 -10.95 -6.00
C ALA A 5 12.16 -12.25 -6.69
N ASN A 6 13.09 -12.91 -7.40
CA ASN A 6 12.86 -14.21 -8.02
C ASN A 6 12.88 -15.33 -6.97
N LYS A 7 11.73 -15.57 -6.34
CA LYS A 7 11.50 -16.64 -5.38
C LYS A 7 10.42 -17.59 -5.89
N PRO A 8 10.59 -18.93 -5.77
CA PRO A 8 9.51 -19.87 -6.08
C PRO A 8 8.23 -19.49 -5.32
N GLY A 9 7.10 -19.46 -6.01
CA GLY A 9 5.81 -19.06 -5.43
C GLY A 9 5.52 -17.54 -5.42
N ASN A 10 6.48 -16.69 -5.81
CA ASN A 10 6.24 -15.25 -5.95
C ASN A 10 5.93 -14.85 -7.39
N VAL A 11 5.07 -13.84 -7.52
CA VAL A 11 4.99 -13.04 -8.75
C VAL A 11 6.24 -12.19 -8.87
N ASN A 12 6.82 -12.14 -10.07
CA ASN A 12 7.94 -11.29 -10.43
C ASN A 12 7.83 -10.83 -11.90
N ARG A 13 8.80 -10.03 -12.36
CA ARG A 13 8.79 -9.46 -13.73
C ARG A 13 8.65 -10.51 -14.84
N ASN A 14 9.08 -11.75 -14.57
CA ASN A 14 9.12 -12.83 -15.54
C ASN A 14 8.14 -13.98 -15.21
N SER A 15 7.47 -13.93 -14.05
CA SER A 15 6.62 -15.02 -13.56
C SER A 15 5.35 -14.47 -12.91
N GLY A 16 4.21 -14.97 -13.35
CA GLY A 16 2.90 -14.64 -12.79
C GLY A 16 2.02 -15.89 -12.64
N PHE A 17 0.84 -15.70 -12.06
CA PHE A 17 -0.21 -16.71 -11.95
C PHE A 17 -1.38 -16.37 -12.87
N LYS A 18 -2.31 -17.33 -13.04
CA LYS A 18 -3.48 -17.22 -13.93
C LYS A 18 -4.19 -15.85 -13.86
N ASN A 19 -4.33 -15.28 -12.66
CA ASN A 19 -5.05 -14.03 -12.43
C ASN A 19 -4.17 -12.92 -11.81
N THR A 20 -2.86 -13.11 -11.71
CA THR A 20 -2.01 -12.18 -10.96
C THR A 20 -0.65 -12.06 -11.61
N ARG A 21 -0.34 -10.86 -12.12
CA ARG A 21 0.94 -10.53 -12.73
C ARG A 21 1.64 -9.41 -11.97
N TYR A 22 2.92 -9.20 -12.27
CA TYR A 22 3.73 -8.16 -11.64
C TYR A 22 3.12 -6.76 -11.80
N GLU A 23 2.50 -6.50 -12.96
CA GLU A 23 1.84 -5.23 -13.25
C GLU A 23 0.63 -4.97 -12.36
N HIS A 24 -0.08 -6.00 -11.89
CA HIS A 24 -1.17 -5.82 -10.94
C HIS A 24 -0.67 -5.28 -9.59
N PHE A 25 0.51 -5.71 -9.13
CA PHE A 25 1.14 -5.17 -7.93
C PHE A 25 1.61 -3.72 -8.12
N LEU A 26 2.14 -3.38 -9.31
CA LEU A 26 2.53 -2.01 -9.62
C LEU A 26 1.29 -1.10 -9.67
N ALA A 27 0.24 -1.52 -10.39
CA ALA A 27 -1.01 -0.78 -10.48
C ALA A 27 -1.64 -0.59 -9.09
N SER A 28 -1.68 -1.63 -8.25
CA SER A 28 -2.21 -1.50 -6.88
C SER A 28 -1.38 -0.54 -6.04
N ALA A 29 -0.05 -0.58 -6.13
CA ALA A 29 0.82 0.34 -5.39
C ALA A 29 0.59 1.80 -5.81
N VAL A 30 0.40 2.06 -7.10
CA VAL A 30 0.07 3.41 -7.62
C VAL A 30 -1.30 3.85 -7.13
N ALA A 31 -2.32 3.00 -7.21
CA ALA A 31 -3.67 3.30 -6.72
C ALA A 31 -3.70 3.62 -5.21
N MET A 32 -2.81 3.00 -4.43
CA MET A 32 -2.69 3.24 -2.99
C MET A 32 -1.92 4.53 -2.62
N ALA A 33 -1.27 5.20 -3.56
CA ALA A 33 -0.39 6.34 -3.27
C ALA A 33 -1.02 7.43 -2.37
N PRO A 34 -2.27 7.88 -2.58
CA PRO A 34 -2.88 8.89 -1.70
C PRO A 34 -3.08 8.40 -0.26
N SER A 35 -3.33 7.11 -0.06
CA SER A 35 -3.46 6.53 1.28
C SER A 35 -2.11 6.43 1.98
N PHE A 36 -1.03 6.13 1.24
CA PHE A 36 0.32 6.16 1.79
C PHE A 36 0.75 7.57 2.19
N GLU A 37 0.45 8.57 1.37
CA GLU A 37 0.69 9.98 1.67
C GLU A 37 -0.04 10.38 2.96
N SER A 38 -1.34 10.09 3.06
CA SER A 38 -2.11 10.41 4.28
C SER A 38 -1.58 9.72 5.54
N ALA A 39 -1.15 8.46 5.43
CA ALA A 39 -0.54 7.74 6.54
C ALA A 39 0.79 8.37 6.96
N ALA A 40 1.63 8.76 5.99
CA ALA A 40 2.93 9.37 6.24
C ALA A 40 2.79 10.74 6.91
N GLU A 41 1.91 11.61 6.38
CA GLU A 41 1.64 12.93 6.96
C GLU A 41 1.16 12.84 8.41
N ARG A 42 0.23 11.93 8.69
CA ARG A 42 -0.26 11.71 10.05
C ARG A 42 0.81 11.12 10.96
N GLY A 43 1.65 10.21 10.46
CA GLY A 43 2.80 9.70 11.19
C GLY A 43 3.78 10.80 11.59
N VAL A 44 4.06 11.74 10.67
CA VAL A 44 4.88 12.92 10.96
C VAL A 44 4.24 13.78 12.06
N MET A 45 2.93 14.05 11.97
CA MET A 45 2.22 14.80 13.01
C MET A 45 2.32 14.15 14.41
N VAL A 46 2.30 12.82 14.51
CA VAL A 46 2.55 12.13 15.80
C VAL A 46 3.97 12.38 16.28
N SER A 47 4.96 12.24 15.39
CA SER A 47 6.37 12.42 15.74
C SER A 47 6.69 13.85 16.21
N GLU A 48 5.96 14.83 15.69
CA GLU A 48 6.05 16.25 16.07
C GLU A 48 5.22 16.60 17.32
N GLY A 49 4.49 15.63 17.92
CA GLY A 49 3.61 15.87 19.07
C GLY A 49 2.33 16.65 18.73
N ARG A 50 1.97 16.75 17.45
CA ARG A 50 0.80 17.49 16.93
C ARG A 50 -0.47 16.64 16.86
N ALA A 51 -0.36 15.32 17.00
CA ALA A 51 -1.48 14.39 17.04
C ALA A 51 -1.17 13.22 17.99
N HIS A 52 -2.19 12.68 18.66
CA HIS A 52 -2.04 11.46 19.44
C HIS A 52 -2.19 10.22 18.53
N LEU A 53 -1.49 9.13 18.85
CA LEU A 53 -1.48 7.92 18.03
C LEU A 53 -2.88 7.31 17.85
N SER A 54 -3.75 7.45 18.86
CA SER A 54 -5.14 6.98 18.81
C SER A 54 -5.98 7.67 17.73
N ASP A 55 -5.59 8.89 17.34
CA ASP A 55 -6.42 9.78 16.52
C ASP A 55 -6.07 9.68 15.03
N ILE A 56 -5.03 8.90 14.71
CA ILE A 56 -4.51 8.76 13.34
C ILE A 56 -5.48 8.03 12.42
N GLY A 57 -6.36 7.20 12.96
CA GLY A 57 -7.36 6.49 12.16
C GLY A 57 -6.73 5.56 11.11
N LEU A 58 -5.63 4.88 11.46
CA LEU A 58 -4.87 4.03 10.52
C LEU A 58 -5.74 2.99 9.83
N GLY A 59 -6.69 2.37 10.55
CA GLY A 59 -7.63 1.41 9.97
C GLY A 59 -8.51 2.03 8.89
N MET A 60 -8.88 3.31 9.02
CA MET A 60 -9.64 4.01 8.00
C MET A 60 -8.79 4.26 6.76
N ILE A 61 -7.54 4.69 6.93
CA ILE A 61 -6.61 4.89 5.81
C ILE A 61 -6.41 3.58 5.03
N ILE A 62 -6.24 2.45 5.73
CA ILE A 62 -6.12 1.12 5.11
C ILE A 62 -7.38 0.79 4.30
N LYS A 63 -8.58 0.97 4.88
CA LYS A 63 -9.84 0.66 4.21
C LYS A 63 -10.06 1.54 2.97
N THR A 64 -9.72 2.83 3.05
CA THR A 64 -9.77 3.74 1.90
C THR A 64 -8.80 3.30 0.81
N GLY A 65 -7.56 2.94 1.17
CA GLY A 65 -6.58 2.46 0.21
C GLY A 65 -7.03 1.19 -0.53
N ILE A 66 -7.66 0.25 0.18
CA ILE A 66 -8.24 -0.96 -0.44
C ILE A 66 -9.38 -0.60 -1.39
N ALA A 67 -10.24 0.36 -1.02
CA ALA A 67 -11.32 0.80 -1.90
C ALA A 67 -10.77 1.40 -3.21
N SER A 68 -9.67 2.14 -3.16
CA SER A 68 -9.02 2.72 -4.34
C SER A 68 -8.41 1.69 -5.31
N VAL A 69 -7.98 0.53 -4.81
CA VAL A 69 -7.47 -0.56 -5.67
C VAL A 69 -8.59 -1.30 -6.40
N ASN A 70 -9.80 -1.30 -5.84
CA ASN A 70 -10.97 -2.00 -6.38
C ASN A 70 -11.91 -1.09 -7.20
N ALA A 71 -11.53 0.18 -7.42
CA ALA A 71 -12.29 1.18 -8.18
C ALA A 71 -12.09 1.02 -9.68
#